data_AF-A0A7C1IIJ0-F1
#
_entry.id   AF-A0A7C1IIJ0-F1
#
_cell.length_a   1.000
_cell.length_b   1.000
_cell.length_c   1.000
_cell.angle_alpha   90.00
_cell.angle_beta   90.00
_cell.angle_gamma   90.00
#
_symmetry.space_group_name_H-M   'P 1'
#
loop_
_entity.id
_entity.type
_entity.pdbx_description
1 polymer ?
#
loop_
_entity_poly.entity_id
_entity_poly.type
_entity_poly.pdbx_seq_one_letter_code
_entity_poly.pdbx_strand_id
1 'polypeptide(L)'
;MKDFLRELRRWMNRPVVDEIEKTNLMIARKELSRTAGGAAESINDAELQIFSQHGEDGIIQYLISRVEIKERYFVEFGVDSYRESNTRFLLMNNNWLGLIMDGGKSHIKYIERESYLGVNYDIKAVSAVITPDNIESLLKEAGVPEEPGIISVDIDFNDYFVIKAIKSFKPAIFIAEYNKIFGCSEKISVPFLKGLSRYVSGAYFGASLPAINMCMEEKGYVLSGSDSKGVNAFFVREDLAGNIKKKTVKEVFEGLVFDSGRAWEELKKTGEKPVLEVETGKEKKISEIFGF
;
A
#
# COMPACT_ATOMS: atom_id res chain seq x y z
N MET A 1 -29.63 -22.99 -2.95
CA MET A 1 -28.79 -24.20 -3.09
C MET A 1 -27.33 -23.89 -3.42
N LYS A 2 -27.02 -23.10 -4.47
CA LYS A 2 -25.62 -22.76 -4.82
C LYS A 2 -24.87 -21.99 -3.71
N ASP A 3 -25.50 -21.01 -3.08
CA ASP A 3 -24.86 -20.24 -1.99
C ASP A 3 -24.59 -21.09 -0.76
N PHE A 4 -25.53 -21.94 -0.37
CA PHE A 4 -25.36 -22.90 0.71
C PHE A 4 -24.20 -23.87 0.45
N LEU A 5 -24.10 -24.43 -0.76
CA LEU A 5 -22.99 -25.31 -1.14
C LEU A 5 -21.64 -24.57 -1.14
N ARG A 6 -21.62 -23.28 -1.51
CA ARG A 6 -20.43 -22.44 -1.46
C ARG A 6 -19.98 -22.17 -0.02
N GLU A 7 -20.90 -21.88 0.88
CA GLU A 7 -20.60 -21.68 2.31
C GLU A 7 -20.16 -22.98 2.97
N LEU A 8 -20.83 -24.10 2.70
CA LEU A 8 -20.45 -25.41 3.21
C LEU A 8 -19.04 -25.80 2.74
N ARG A 9 -18.73 -25.61 1.45
CA ARG A 9 -17.38 -25.85 0.91
C ARG A 9 -16.33 -24.99 1.59
N ARG A 10 -16.61 -23.71 1.84
CA ARG A 10 -15.69 -22.81 2.56
C ARG A 10 -15.46 -23.29 3.99
N TRP A 11 -16.52 -23.67 4.69
CA TRP A 11 -16.44 -24.17 6.06
C TRP A 11 -15.62 -25.47 6.13
N MET A 12 -15.88 -26.42 5.23
CA MET A 12 -15.13 -27.69 5.15
C MET A 12 -13.65 -27.48 4.84
N ASN A 13 -13.31 -26.51 3.98
CA ASN A 13 -11.93 -26.26 3.57
C ASN A 13 -11.16 -25.38 4.55
N ARG A 14 -11.82 -24.71 5.49
CA ARG A 14 -11.19 -23.74 6.40
C ARG A 14 -10.00 -24.32 7.18
N PRO A 15 -10.08 -25.50 7.82
CA PRO A 15 -8.94 -26.06 8.54
C PRO A 15 -7.70 -26.28 7.64
N VAL A 16 -7.92 -26.67 6.39
CA VAL A 16 -6.82 -26.88 5.42
C VAL A 16 -6.18 -25.54 5.04
N VAL A 17 -6.98 -24.51 4.78
CA VAL A 17 -6.47 -23.16 4.49
C VAL A 17 -5.66 -22.64 5.68
N ASP A 18 -6.18 -22.80 6.89
CA ASP A 18 -5.52 -22.34 8.12
C ASP A 18 -4.15 -23.04 8.33
N GLU A 19 -4.06 -24.34 8.07
CA GLU A 19 -2.78 -25.08 8.16
C GLU A 19 -1.78 -24.68 7.06
N ILE A 20 -2.26 -24.41 5.84
CA ILE A 20 -1.41 -23.87 4.76
C ILE A 20 -0.84 -22.51 5.17
N GLU A 21 -1.67 -21.63 5.74
CA GLU A 21 -1.22 -20.32 6.18
C GLU A 21 -0.17 -20.41 7.30
N LYS A 22 -0.37 -21.29 8.29
CA LYS A 22 0.65 -21.56 9.33
C LYS A 22 1.95 -22.06 8.72
N THR A 23 1.87 -22.93 7.72
CA THR A 23 3.05 -23.44 7.01
C THR A 23 3.78 -22.31 6.26
N ASN A 24 3.04 -21.45 5.57
CA ASN A 24 3.60 -20.27 4.89
C ASN A 24 4.28 -19.33 5.88
N LEU A 25 3.71 -19.09 7.06
CA LEU A 25 4.34 -18.30 8.12
C LEU A 25 5.67 -18.92 8.59
N MET A 26 5.73 -20.24 8.77
CA MET A 26 6.97 -20.93 9.17
C MET A 26 8.05 -20.81 8.09
N ILE A 27 7.68 -20.96 6.82
CA ILE A 27 8.59 -20.78 5.68
C ILE A 27 9.09 -19.33 5.64
N ALA A 28 8.19 -18.36 5.77
CA ALA A 28 8.53 -16.94 5.78
C ALA A 28 9.54 -16.61 6.88
N ARG A 29 9.29 -17.05 8.12
CA ARG A 29 10.22 -16.85 9.26
C ARG A 29 11.60 -17.45 8.99
N LYS A 30 11.65 -18.61 8.33
CA LYS A 30 12.91 -19.24 7.95
C LYS A 30 13.66 -18.42 6.90
N GLU A 31 12.99 -17.95 5.86
CA GLU A 31 13.63 -17.11 4.84
C GLU A 31 14.07 -15.76 5.41
N LEU A 32 13.25 -15.13 6.25
CA LEU A 32 13.62 -13.89 6.96
C LEU A 32 14.82 -14.09 7.89
N SER A 33 14.93 -15.23 8.56
CA SER A 33 16.11 -15.53 9.39
C SER A 33 17.39 -15.65 8.56
N ARG A 34 17.30 -16.00 7.26
CA ARG A 34 18.46 -16.06 6.37
C ARG A 34 18.87 -14.66 5.91
N THR A 35 17.90 -13.78 5.65
CA THR A 35 18.16 -12.41 5.19
C THR A 35 18.51 -11.45 6.33
N ALA A 36 18.04 -11.71 7.56
CA ALA A 36 18.34 -10.93 8.77
C ALA A 36 19.83 -10.93 9.16
N GLY A 37 20.64 -11.86 8.63
CA GLY A 37 22.10 -11.92 8.84
C GLY A 37 22.90 -10.78 8.18
N GLY A 38 22.28 -9.64 7.86
CA GLY A 38 22.93 -8.51 7.20
C GLY A 38 23.08 -8.64 5.69
N ALA A 39 22.38 -9.58 5.05
CA ALA A 39 22.52 -9.85 3.62
C ALA A 39 21.79 -8.83 2.71
N ALA A 40 20.73 -8.20 3.22
CA ALA A 40 19.96 -7.21 2.47
C ALA A 40 20.55 -5.80 2.66
N GLU A 41 21.08 -5.22 1.58
CA GLU A 41 21.63 -3.86 1.54
C GLU A 41 20.57 -2.83 1.11
N SER A 42 19.53 -3.26 0.40
CA SER A 42 18.40 -2.45 -0.03
C SER A 42 17.06 -3.09 0.30
N ILE A 43 15.97 -2.33 0.16
CA ILE A 43 14.62 -2.89 0.35
C ILE A 43 14.30 -3.98 -0.69
N ASN A 44 14.79 -3.87 -1.93
CA ASN A 44 14.50 -4.82 -2.99
C ASN A 44 15.15 -6.19 -2.74
N ASP A 45 16.31 -6.22 -2.07
CA ASP A 45 16.96 -7.48 -1.65
C ASP A 45 16.16 -8.23 -0.58
N ALA A 46 15.25 -7.52 0.08
CA ALA A 46 14.40 -8.06 1.13
C ALA A 46 13.01 -8.48 0.63
N GLU A 47 12.71 -8.34 -0.67
CA GLU A 47 11.40 -8.71 -1.21
C GLU A 47 11.06 -10.18 -0.91
N LEU A 48 9.87 -10.36 -0.35
CA LEU A 48 9.29 -11.65 -0.05
C LEU A 48 7.77 -11.48 -0.13
N GLN A 49 7.11 -12.43 -0.80
CA GLN A 49 5.66 -12.42 -0.99
C GLN A 49 5.03 -13.57 -0.21
N ILE A 50 4.21 -13.27 0.79
CA ILE A 50 3.44 -14.24 1.57
C ILE A 50 1.93 -13.98 1.42
N PHE A 51 1.50 -12.75 1.71
CA PHE A 51 0.13 -12.26 1.61
C PHE A 51 0.02 -10.95 0.82
N SER A 52 1.11 -10.21 0.61
CA SER A 52 1.08 -9.02 -0.26
C SER A 52 0.96 -9.40 -1.75
N GLN A 53 0.63 -8.41 -2.58
CA GLN A 53 0.52 -8.61 -4.03
C GLN A 53 1.87 -8.92 -4.68
N HIS A 54 2.93 -8.31 -4.18
CA HIS A 54 4.31 -8.46 -4.63
C HIS A 54 5.23 -8.66 -3.41
N GLY A 55 6.42 -8.05 -3.40
CA GLY A 55 7.44 -8.27 -2.37
C GLY A 55 7.28 -7.45 -1.07
N GLU A 56 6.13 -6.79 -0.87
CA GLU A 56 5.92 -5.83 0.21
C GLU A 56 6.09 -6.45 1.60
N ASP A 57 5.65 -7.70 1.83
CA ASP A 57 5.79 -8.34 3.14
C ASP A 57 7.25 -8.34 3.63
N GLY A 58 8.18 -8.71 2.74
CA GLY A 58 9.60 -8.73 3.05
C GLY A 58 10.22 -7.34 3.21
N ILE A 59 9.82 -6.38 2.37
CA ILE A 59 10.23 -4.97 2.49
C ILE A 59 9.78 -4.40 3.85
N ILE A 60 8.55 -4.68 4.28
CA ILE A 60 8.03 -4.24 5.57
C ILE A 60 8.86 -4.83 6.70
N GLN A 61 9.17 -6.13 6.68
CA GLN A 61 10.05 -6.75 7.70
C GLN A 61 11.46 -6.11 7.72
N TYR A 62 11.99 -5.77 6.55
CA TYR A 62 13.28 -5.08 6.45
C TYR A 62 13.23 -3.70 7.11
N LEU A 63 12.17 -2.93 6.88
CA LEU A 63 12.02 -1.58 7.41
C LEU A 63 11.77 -1.60 8.93
N ILE A 64 10.82 -2.41 9.41
CA ILE A 64 10.49 -2.46 10.85
C ILE A 64 11.64 -3.00 11.72
N SER A 65 12.63 -3.68 11.12
CA SER A 65 13.82 -4.14 11.84
C SER A 65 14.92 -3.07 11.95
N ARG A 66 14.78 -1.95 11.25
CA ARG A 66 15.77 -0.84 11.19
C ARG A 66 15.23 0.50 11.67
N VAL A 67 13.91 0.68 11.61
CA VAL A 67 13.22 1.89 12.06
C VAL A 67 12.78 1.67 13.50
N GLU A 68 13.05 2.64 14.37
CA GLU A 68 12.54 2.61 15.74
C GLU A 68 11.04 2.91 15.74
N ILE A 69 10.23 1.90 16.07
CA ILE A 69 8.77 2.01 16.03
C ILE A 69 8.22 2.00 17.46
N LYS A 70 7.65 3.14 17.84
CA LYS A 70 7.04 3.35 19.15
C LYS A 70 5.74 2.57 19.32
N GLU A 71 4.82 2.72 18.37
CA GLU A 71 3.50 2.07 18.41
C GLU A 71 3.44 0.96 17.36
N ARG A 72 3.27 -0.29 17.82
CA ARG A 72 3.06 -1.46 16.94
C ARG A 72 1.62 -1.51 16.44
N TYR A 73 1.24 -0.47 15.72
CA TYR A 73 -0.07 -0.25 15.15
C TYR A 73 0.05 0.02 13.66
N PHE A 74 -0.69 -0.70 12.83
CA PHE A 74 -0.78 -0.42 11.40
C PHE A 74 -2.17 0.06 11.01
N VAL A 75 -2.22 0.87 9.94
CA VAL A 75 -3.44 1.19 9.22
C VAL A 75 -3.25 0.82 7.75
N GLU A 76 -4.23 0.15 7.15
CA GLU A 76 -4.25 -0.10 5.71
C GLU A 76 -5.61 0.27 5.12
N PHE A 77 -5.58 1.05 4.05
CA PHE A 77 -6.74 1.52 3.31
C PHE A 77 -6.81 0.82 1.95
N GLY A 78 -8.03 0.45 1.53
CA GLY A 78 -8.32 -0.20 0.23
C GLY A 78 -8.01 -1.69 0.18
N VAL A 79 -8.24 -2.38 1.30
CA VAL A 79 -7.88 -3.79 1.48
C VAL A 79 -8.73 -4.80 0.69
N ASP A 80 -9.82 -4.38 0.03
CA ASP A 80 -10.88 -5.24 -0.52
C ASP A 80 -11.32 -6.35 0.45
N SER A 81 -10.78 -7.56 0.30
CA SER A 81 -11.10 -8.73 1.14
C SER A 81 -10.10 -8.98 2.26
N TYR A 82 -8.96 -8.28 2.26
CA TYR A 82 -7.81 -8.47 3.14
C TYR A 82 -7.14 -9.85 3.02
N ARG A 83 -7.45 -10.62 1.98
CA ARG A 83 -6.77 -11.88 1.70
C ARG A 83 -5.38 -11.64 1.12
N GLU A 84 -5.31 -10.66 0.23
CA GLU A 84 -4.08 -10.05 -0.31
C GLU A 84 -4.00 -8.64 0.27
N SER A 85 -2.91 -8.30 0.96
CA SER A 85 -2.73 -7.00 1.63
C SER A 85 -1.31 -6.84 2.16
N ASN A 86 -0.86 -5.61 2.30
CA ASN A 86 0.50 -5.28 2.75
C ASN A 86 0.73 -5.59 4.24
N THR A 87 -0.33 -5.50 5.07
CA THR A 87 -0.18 -5.60 6.53
C THR A 87 -0.55 -6.96 7.10
N ARG A 88 -1.07 -7.90 6.31
CA ARG A 88 -1.51 -9.19 6.84
C ARG A 88 -0.37 -10.05 7.36
N PHE A 89 0.77 -10.07 6.67
CA PHE A 89 1.93 -10.78 7.20
C PHE A 89 2.43 -10.14 8.49
N LEU A 90 2.44 -8.81 8.59
CA LEU A 90 2.80 -8.07 9.79
C LEU A 90 1.89 -8.41 10.98
N LEU A 91 0.57 -8.42 10.76
CA LEU A 91 -0.42 -8.85 11.76
C LEU A 91 -0.08 -10.24 12.31
N MET A 92 0.10 -11.21 11.41
CA MET A 92 0.24 -12.62 11.78
C MET A 92 1.63 -12.97 12.33
N ASN A 93 2.67 -12.36 11.78
CA ASN A 93 4.05 -12.67 12.15
C ASN A 93 4.51 -11.89 13.39
N ASN A 94 4.15 -10.61 13.47
CA ASN A 94 4.66 -9.69 14.48
C ASN A 94 3.61 -9.33 15.56
N ASN A 95 2.37 -9.80 15.40
CA ASN A 95 1.27 -9.60 16.35
C ASN A 95 1.00 -8.11 16.63
N TRP A 96 0.99 -7.30 15.56
CA TRP A 96 0.68 -5.88 15.64
C TRP A 96 -0.83 -5.65 15.74
N LEU A 97 -1.19 -4.53 16.35
CA LEU A 97 -2.56 -4.00 16.34
C LEU A 97 -2.86 -3.44 14.95
N GLY A 98 -4.07 -3.66 14.44
CA GLY A 98 -4.40 -3.31 13.07
C GLY A 98 -5.72 -2.60 12.90
N LEU A 99 -5.76 -1.60 12.02
CA LEU A 99 -6.98 -1.05 11.43
C LEU A 99 -6.96 -1.27 9.92
N ILE A 100 -8.00 -1.90 9.40
CA ILE A 100 -8.20 -2.05 7.96
C ILE A 100 -9.49 -1.38 7.53
N MET A 101 -9.45 -0.68 6.40
CA MET A 101 -10.61 -0.01 5.84
C MET A 101 -10.77 -0.26 4.35
N ASP A 102 -12.01 -0.44 3.91
CA ASP A 102 -12.39 -0.50 2.50
C ASP A 102 -13.82 0.05 2.33
N GLY A 103 -14.17 0.53 1.14
CA GLY A 103 -15.53 0.98 0.83
C GLY A 103 -16.56 -0.15 0.80
N GLY A 104 -16.12 -1.40 0.64
CA GLY A 104 -16.94 -2.61 0.66
C GLY A 104 -17.17 -3.20 2.05
N LYS A 105 -17.59 -4.47 2.09
CA LYS A 105 -17.76 -5.27 3.32
C LYS A 105 -17.06 -6.64 3.25
N SER A 106 -16.32 -6.89 2.18
CA SER A 106 -15.61 -8.16 1.93
C SER A 106 -14.59 -8.43 3.03
N HIS A 107 -13.78 -7.45 3.40
CA HIS A 107 -12.82 -7.51 4.50
C HIS A 107 -13.48 -7.78 5.86
N ILE A 108 -14.57 -7.07 6.19
CA ILE A 108 -15.30 -7.31 7.44
C ILE A 108 -15.79 -8.75 7.51
N LYS A 109 -16.45 -9.22 6.44
CA LYS A 109 -16.92 -10.61 6.36
C LYS A 109 -15.75 -11.59 6.50
N TYR A 110 -14.61 -11.28 5.89
CA TYR A 110 -13.42 -12.11 5.96
C TYR A 110 -12.87 -12.22 7.38
N ILE A 111 -12.69 -11.10 8.08
CA ILE A 111 -12.21 -11.04 9.46
C ILE A 111 -13.18 -11.73 10.43
N GLU A 112 -14.49 -11.46 10.31
CA GLU A 112 -15.49 -11.95 11.27
C GLU A 112 -15.88 -13.42 11.07
N ARG A 113 -15.88 -13.91 9.83
CA ARG A 113 -16.56 -15.18 9.49
C ARG A 113 -15.71 -16.18 8.72
N GLU A 114 -14.81 -15.70 7.87
CA GLU A 114 -14.12 -16.58 6.91
C GLU A 114 -12.66 -16.86 7.25
N SER A 115 -12.11 -16.20 8.27
CA SER A 115 -10.75 -16.40 8.76
C SER A 115 -10.73 -16.54 10.28
N TYR A 116 -9.62 -17.02 10.83
CA TYR A 116 -9.36 -16.99 12.27
C TYR A 116 -8.77 -15.66 12.74
N LEU A 117 -8.58 -14.68 11.83
CA LEU A 117 -7.86 -13.45 12.15
C LEU A 117 -8.58 -12.63 13.21
N GLY A 118 -9.89 -12.45 13.08
CA GLY A 118 -10.69 -11.69 14.05
C GLY A 118 -10.86 -12.34 15.42
N VAL A 119 -10.45 -13.61 15.58
CA VAL A 119 -10.44 -14.32 16.87
C VAL A 119 -9.06 -14.32 17.50
N ASN A 120 -8.01 -14.43 16.67
CA ASN A 120 -6.65 -14.67 17.15
C ASN A 120 -5.78 -13.41 17.20
N TYR A 121 -6.20 -12.31 16.58
CA TYR A 121 -5.42 -11.08 16.50
C TYR A 121 -6.29 -9.84 16.73
N ASP A 122 -5.66 -8.78 17.22
CA ASP A 122 -6.31 -7.49 17.45
C ASP A 122 -6.37 -6.66 16.16
N ILE A 123 -7.35 -7.00 15.31
CA ILE A 123 -7.62 -6.29 14.06
C ILE A 123 -9.04 -5.73 14.04
N LYS A 124 -9.15 -4.43 13.72
CA LYS A 124 -10.41 -3.73 13.51
C LYS A 124 -10.65 -3.55 12.02
N ALA A 125 -11.83 -3.97 11.54
CA ALA A 125 -12.25 -3.77 10.16
C ALA A 125 -13.41 -2.75 10.10
N VAL A 126 -13.23 -1.69 9.32
CA VAL A 126 -14.24 -0.63 9.15
C VAL A 126 -14.59 -0.47 7.68
N SER A 127 -15.89 -0.36 7.38
CA SER A 127 -16.37 -0.05 6.03
C SER A 127 -16.52 1.46 5.88
N ALA A 128 -15.73 2.07 5.01
CA ALA A 128 -15.76 3.51 4.77
C ALA A 128 -15.27 3.85 3.36
N VAL A 129 -15.97 4.76 2.67
CA VAL A 129 -15.45 5.40 1.46
C VAL A 129 -14.57 6.56 1.89
N ILE A 130 -13.26 6.41 1.72
CA ILE A 130 -12.26 7.34 2.22
C ILE A 130 -12.18 8.56 1.31
N THR A 131 -12.14 9.74 1.91
CA THR A 131 -11.98 11.02 1.24
C THR A 131 -10.97 11.90 2.00
N PRO A 132 -10.39 12.91 1.33
CA PRO A 132 -9.56 13.91 1.98
C PRO A 132 -10.26 14.61 3.16
N ASP A 133 -11.59 14.75 3.08
CA ASP A 133 -12.38 15.45 4.10
C ASP A 133 -12.65 14.60 5.36
N ASN A 134 -12.63 13.26 5.24
CA ASN A 134 -13.02 12.36 6.33
C ASN A 134 -11.87 11.52 6.91
N ILE A 135 -10.71 11.46 6.26
CA ILE A 135 -9.65 10.52 6.65
C ILE A 135 -9.15 10.72 8.08
N GLU A 136 -8.94 11.97 8.49
CA GLU A 136 -8.47 12.27 9.85
C GLU A 136 -9.52 11.93 10.92
N SER A 137 -10.82 12.17 10.64
CA SER A 137 -11.88 11.81 11.58
C SER A 137 -12.03 10.30 11.68
N LEU A 138 -11.95 9.57 10.56
CA LEU A 138 -11.98 8.10 10.55
C LEU A 138 -10.85 7.50 11.38
N LEU A 139 -9.61 8.00 11.23
CA LEU A 139 -8.46 7.57 12.03
C LEU A 139 -8.66 7.86 13.52
N LYS A 140 -9.12 9.06 13.86
CA LYS A 140 -9.37 9.47 15.25
C LYS A 140 -10.47 8.66 15.92
N GLU A 141 -11.61 8.50 15.26
CA GLU A 141 -12.75 7.70 15.75
C GLU A 141 -12.39 6.21 15.85
N ALA A 142 -11.48 5.73 15.00
CA ALA A 142 -11.00 4.37 15.09
C ALA A 142 -10.06 4.13 16.29
N GLY A 143 -9.53 5.19 16.90
CA GLY A 143 -8.60 5.12 18.03
C GLY A 143 -7.14 4.90 17.60
N VAL A 144 -6.77 5.31 16.39
CA VAL A 144 -5.39 5.19 15.90
C VAL A 144 -4.49 6.11 16.75
N PRO A 145 -3.31 5.63 17.20
CA PRO A 145 -2.35 6.48 17.90
C PRO A 145 -1.83 7.59 16.98
N GLU A 146 -1.36 8.72 17.52
CA GLU A 146 -0.83 9.84 16.72
C GLU A 146 0.42 9.45 15.91
N GLU A 147 1.21 8.49 16.40
CA GLU A 147 2.41 7.97 15.73
C GLU A 147 2.30 6.45 15.52
N PRO A 148 1.42 5.97 14.64
CA PRO A 148 1.32 4.54 14.35
C PRO A 148 2.62 4.04 13.71
N GLY A 149 2.88 2.74 13.73
CA GLY A 149 4.08 2.21 13.09
C GLY A 149 4.01 2.34 11.57
N ILE A 150 2.86 1.97 10.99
CA ILE A 150 2.65 1.95 9.53
C ILE A 150 1.31 2.58 9.16
N ILE A 151 1.27 3.39 8.10
CA ILE A 151 0.06 3.67 7.33
C ILE A 151 0.31 3.28 5.87
N SER A 152 -0.56 2.47 5.31
CA SER A 152 -0.57 2.07 3.90
C SER A 152 -1.82 2.62 3.21
N VAL A 153 -1.64 3.40 2.16
CA VAL A 153 -2.72 3.96 1.32
C VAL A 153 -2.63 3.32 -0.07
N ASP A 154 -3.62 2.47 -0.38
CA ASP A 154 -3.76 1.78 -1.66
C ASP A 154 -5.25 1.74 -2.03
N ILE A 155 -5.77 2.85 -2.54
CA ILE A 155 -7.20 3.06 -2.86
C ILE A 155 -7.44 3.34 -4.35
N ASP A 156 -6.50 2.93 -5.20
CA ASP A 156 -6.43 3.04 -6.66
C ASP A 156 -6.33 4.47 -7.23
N PHE A 157 -7.22 5.38 -6.85
CA PHE A 157 -7.38 6.69 -7.50
C PHE A 157 -6.97 7.87 -6.65
N ASN A 158 -7.57 7.99 -5.47
CA ASN A 158 -7.53 9.23 -4.70
C ASN A 158 -6.35 9.29 -3.70
N ASP A 159 -5.38 8.40 -3.86
CA ASP A 159 -4.24 8.16 -2.98
C ASP A 159 -3.48 9.45 -2.66
N TYR A 160 -3.08 10.20 -3.69
CA TYR A 160 -2.39 11.48 -3.51
C TYR A 160 -3.17 12.45 -2.60
N PHE A 161 -4.47 12.59 -2.81
CA PHE A 161 -5.30 13.53 -2.05
C PHE A 161 -5.50 13.06 -0.61
N VAL A 162 -5.66 11.75 -0.40
CA VAL A 162 -5.80 11.17 0.94
C VAL A 162 -4.50 11.26 1.72
N ILE A 163 -3.36 10.92 1.10
CA ILE A 163 -2.02 11.07 1.68
C ILE A 163 -1.79 12.54 2.06
N LYS A 164 -2.09 13.48 1.17
CA LYS A 164 -1.96 14.92 1.43
C LYS A 164 -2.80 15.38 2.62
N ALA A 165 -4.00 14.82 2.79
CA ALA A 165 -4.94 15.18 3.84
C ALA A 165 -4.56 14.67 5.24
N ILE A 166 -3.81 13.57 5.36
CA ILE A 166 -3.32 13.06 6.65
C ILE A 166 -2.23 14.00 7.19
N LYS A 167 -2.47 14.65 8.33
CA LYS A 167 -1.60 15.68 8.92
C LYS A 167 -1.27 15.42 10.38
N SER A 168 -2.27 15.01 11.14
CA SER A 168 -2.20 14.80 12.60
C SER A 168 -1.51 13.48 12.94
N PHE A 169 -1.50 12.53 12.01
CA PHE A 169 -0.90 11.21 12.18
C PHE A 169 0.46 11.14 11.49
N LYS A 170 1.47 10.69 12.23
CA LYS A 170 2.88 10.66 11.79
C LYS A 170 3.45 9.25 11.88
N PRO A 171 3.06 8.33 10.98
CA PRO A 171 3.58 6.99 11.02
C PRO A 171 5.10 6.92 10.93
N ALA A 172 5.72 5.89 11.50
CA ALA A 172 7.15 5.67 11.31
C ALA A 172 7.47 5.31 9.84
N ILE A 173 6.58 4.55 9.20
CA ILE A 173 6.67 4.12 7.81
C ILE A 173 5.36 4.42 7.09
N PHE A 174 5.44 5.04 5.93
CA PHE A 174 4.31 5.30 5.04
C PHE A 174 4.46 4.44 3.77
N ILE A 175 3.38 3.77 3.36
CA ILE A 175 3.32 3.00 2.11
C ILE A 175 2.26 3.66 1.23
N ALA A 176 2.61 3.93 -0.02
CA ALA A 176 1.73 4.62 -0.96
C ALA A 176 1.73 3.93 -2.31
N GLU A 177 0.54 3.59 -2.80
CA GLU A 177 0.37 3.15 -4.18
C GLU A 177 0.70 4.31 -5.14
N TYR A 178 1.36 3.99 -6.25
CA TYR A 178 1.61 4.96 -7.31
C TYR A 178 1.50 4.33 -8.70
N ASN A 179 1.20 5.17 -9.67
CA ASN A 179 1.12 4.78 -11.06
C ASN A 179 2.49 4.97 -11.74
N LYS A 180 3.27 3.89 -11.82
CA LYS A 180 4.55 3.86 -12.53
C LYS A 180 4.47 4.23 -14.02
N ILE A 181 3.30 4.15 -14.64
CA ILE A 181 3.12 4.44 -16.08
C ILE A 181 3.34 5.94 -16.37
N PHE A 182 3.08 6.81 -15.39
CA PHE A 182 3.38 8.24 -15.50
C PHE A 182 4.88 8.57 -15.45
N GLY A 183 5.74 7.57 -15.27
CA GLY A 183 7.19 7.74 -15.33
C GLY A 183 7.76 8.46 -14.11
N CYS A 184 9.04 8.84 -14.23
CA CYS A 184 9.85 9.37 -13.13
C CYS A 184 10.05 10.89 -13.15
N SER A 185 9.45 11.60 -14.10
CA SER A 185 9.67 13.04 -14.31
C SER A 185 8.52 13.91 -13.83
N GLU A 186 7.30 13.56 -14.23
CA GLU A 186 6.13 14.44 -14.10
C GLU A 186 5.49 14.33 -12.71
N LYS A 187 5.16 15.46 -12.08
CA LYS A 187 4.45 15.50 -10.79
C LYS A 187 2.94 15.64 -11.02
N ILE A 188 2.30 14.53 -11.38
CA ILE A 188 0.90 14.51 -11.81
C ILE A 188 0.08 13.50 -11.04
N SER A 189 -1.22 13.77 -10.93
CA SER A 189 -2.22 12.84 -10.39
C SER A 189 -3.48 12.89 -11.24
N VAL A 190 -4.20 11.77 -11.32
CA VAL A 190 -5.59 11.79 -11.80
C VAL A 190 -6.40 12.76 -10.92
N PRO A 191 -7.22 13.67 -11.49
CA PRO A 191 -7.99 14.62 -10.68
C PRO A 191 -8.92 13.89 -9.71
N PHE A 192 -9.14 14.47 -8.53
CA PHE A 192 -9.93 13.84 -7.47
C PHE A 192 -11.32 13.40 -7.96
N LEU A 193 -11.63 12.11 -7.83
CA LEU A 193 -12.91 11.56 -8.25
C LEU A 193 -13.83 11.39 -7.03
N LYS A 194 -15.00 12.05 -7.06
CA LYS A 194 -16.03 11.88 -6.04
C LYS A 194 -16.77 10.55 -6.25
N GLY A 195 -16.64 9.63 -5.29
CA GLY A 195 -17.38 8.36 -5.25
C GLY A 195 -16.60 7.15 -5.78
N LEU A 196 -17.25 5.97 -5.76
CA LEU A 196 -16.67 4.69 -6.19
C LEU A 196 -16.66 4.57 -7.72
N SER A 197 -15.88 5.40 -8.41
CA SER A 197 -15.68 5.26 -9.85
C SER A 197 -14.64 4.19 -10.17
N ARG A 198 -14.96 2.91 -9.90
CA ARG A 198 -14.14 1.75 -10.30
C ARG A 198 -14.13 1.49 -11.82
N TYR A 199 -14.62 2.43 -12.62
CA TYR A 199 -14.94 2.24 -14.04
C TYR A 199 -13.93 2.86 -15.01
N VAL A 200 -12.80 3.38 -14.54
CA VAL A 200 -11.70 3.76 -15.43
C VAL A 200 -10.60 2.71 -15.29
N SER A 201 -10.73 1.61 -16.02
CA SER A 201 -9.71 0.55 -16.03
C SER A 201 -8.57 0.88 -17.00
N GLY A 202 -7.36 0.43 -16.68
CA GLY A 202 -6.18 0.53 -17.54
C GLY A 202 -5.08 1.40 -16.92
N ALA A 203 -4.37 2.17 -17.75
CA ALA A 203 -3.22 2.98 -17.34
C ALA A 203 -3.56 4.30 -16.61
N TYR A 204 -4.85 4.59 -16.39
CA TYR A 204 -5.30 5.87 -15.83
C TYR A 204 -5.85 5.68 -14.43
N PHE A 205 -4.99 5.84 -13.44
CA PHE A 205 -5.28 5.77 -12.02
C PHE A 205 -4.20 6.50 -11.21
N GLY A 206 -4.48 6.73 -9.94
CA GLY A 206 -3.54 7.22 -8.93
C GLY A 206 -2.75 8.47 -9.30
N ALA A 207 -1.51 8.50 -8.80
CA ALA A 207 -0.56 9.58 -9.02
C ALA A 207 0.82 9.04 -9.39
N SER A 208 1.65 9.90 -9.99
CA SER A 208 3.03 9.56 -10.29
C SER A 208 3.88 9.51 -9.02
N LEU A 209 4.95 8.71 -9.02
CA LEU A 209 5.89 8.67 -7.89
C LEU A 209 6.51 10.06 -7.58
N PRO A 210 6.88 10.90 -8.57
CA PRO A 210 7.32 12.27 -8.30
C PRO A 210 6.30 13.12 -7.51
N ALA A 211 5.01 12.98 -7.80
CA ALA A 211 3.96 13.72 -7.09
C ALA A 211 3.84 13.26 -5.63
N ILE A 212 3.83 11.94 -5.41
CA ILE A 212 3.79 11.36 -4.07
C ILE A 212 5.05 11.72 -3.28
N ASN A 213 6.24 11.58 -3.88
CA ASN A 213 7.51 11.90 -3.23
C ASN A 213 7.57 13.35 -2.76
N MET A 214 7.16 14.30 -3.60
CA MET A 214 7.06 15.71 -3.21
C MET A 214 6.16 15.90 -1.97
N CYS A 215 4.97 15.31 -1.98
CA CYS A 215 4.04 15.42 -0.87
C CYS A 215 4.60 14.79 0.43
N MET A 216 5.37 13.70 0.31
CA MET A 216 5.98 13.02 1.45
C MET A 216 7.19 13.77 2.00
N GLU A 217 8.01 14.38 1.14
CA GLU A 217 9.11 15.26 1.55
C GLU A 217 8.60 16.48 2.34
N GLU A 218 7.50 17.11 1.89
CA GLU A 218 6.84 18.19 2.65
C GLU A 218 6.34 17.75 4.04
N LYS A 219 6.08 16.45 4.22
CA LYS A 219 5.63 15.85 5.48
C LYS A 219 6.79 15.34 6.36
N GLY A 220 8.04 15.50 5.93
CA GLY A 220 9.22 15.05 6.67
C GLY A 220 9.49 13.55 6.53
N TYR A 221 9.28 12.99 5.33
CA TYR A 221 9.61 11.60 5.03
C TYR A 221 10.63 11.51 3.90
N VAL A 222 11.42 10.44 3.94
CA VAL A 222 12.37 10.08 2.89
C VAL A 222 11.88 8.86 2.14
N LEU A 223 12.03 8.87 0.81
CA LEU A 223 11.77 7.70 -0.04
C LEU A 223 12.87 6.65 0.18
N SER A 224 12.46 5.46 0.62
CA SER A 224 13.34 4.30 0.82
C SER A 224 13.39 3.40 -0.42
N GLY A 225 12.35 3.45 -1.25
CA GLY A 225 12.27 2.77 -2.54
C GLY A 225 10.85 2.35 -2.91
N SER A 226 10.72 1.37 -3.80
CA SER A 226 9.47 0.69 -4.16
C SER A 226 9.70 -0.81 -4.21
N ASP A 227 8.63 -1.60 -4.16
CA ASP A 227 8.68 -2.98 -4.65
C ASP A 227 9.13 -3.01 -6.13
N SER A 228 9.73 -4.12 -6.56
CA SER A 228 10.33 -4.28 -7.89
C SER A 228 9.31 -4.23 -9.02
N LYS A 229 8.02 -4.43 -8.75
CA LYS A 229 6.95 -4.25 -9.75
C LYS A 229 6.50 -2.81 -9.84
N GLY A 230 6.89 -1.94 -8.93
CA GLY A 230 6.56 -0.51 -8.97
C GLY A 230 5.09 -0.27 -8.77
N VAL A 231 4.54 -0.80 -7.69
CA VAL A 231 3.15 -0.64 -7.26
C VAL A 231 3.11 0.20 -5.99
N ASN A 232 3.90 -0.18 -4.97
CA ASN A 232 3.92 0.43 -3.66
C ASN A 232 5.28 1.07 -3.36
N ALA A 233 5.28 2.38 -3.13
CA ALA A 233 6.43 3.14 -2.67
C ALA A 233 6.48 3.20 -1.14
N PHE A 234 7.69 3.10 -0.59
CA PHE A 234 7.95 3.04 0.85
C PHE A 234 8.68 4.29 1.30
N PHE A 235 8.13 4.95 2.28
CA PHE A 235 8.66 6.17 2.88
C PHE A 235 8.91 5.95 4.37
N VAL A 236 10.02 6.47 4.88
CA VAL A 236 10.37 6.41 6.31
C VAL A 236 10.42 7.83 6.84
N ARG A 237 9.89 8.04 8.04
CA ARG A 237 9.93 9.34 8.70
C ARG A 237 11.39 9.78 8.88
N GLU A 238 11.73 11.01 8.47
CA GLU A 238 13.12 11.44 8.31
C GLU A 238 13.92 11.38 9.61
N ASP A 239 13.28 11.68 10.75
CA ASP A 239 13.86 11.57 12.10
C ASP A 239 14.17 10.12 12.52
N LEU A 240 13.50 9.13 11.92
CA LEU A 240 13.64 7.71 12.24
C LEU A 240 14.42 6.93 11.16
N ALA A 241 14.78 7.57 10.05
CA ALA A 241 15.39 6.90 8.92
C ALA A 241 16.75 6.26 9.28
N GLY A 242 17.49 6.81 10.25
CA GLY A 242 18.75 6.24 10.72
C GLY A 242 19.72 5.94 9.56
N ASN A 243 19.99 4.65 9.33
CA ASN A 243 20.86 4.16 8.24
C ASN A 243 20.09 3.71 6.98
N ILE A 244 18.78 3.94 6.91
CA ILE A 244 17.99 3.64 5.71
C ILE A 244 18.47 4.53 4.57
N LYS A 245 18.83 3.90 3.45
CA LYS A 245 19.29 4.61 2.25
C LYS A 245 18.14 5.39 1.61
N LYS A 246 18.22 6.72 1.64
CA LYS A 246 17.35 7.60 0.84
C LYS A 246 17.58 7.33 -0.65
N LYS A 247 16.49 7.20 -1.40
CA LYS A 247 16.46 7.00 -2.84
C LYS A 247 15.86 8.21 -3.53
N THR A 248 16.38 8.55 -4.69
CA THR A 248 15.72 9.44 -5.64
C THR A 248 14.66 8.67 -6.43
N VAL A 249 13.67 9.37 -6.98
CA VAL A 249 12.66 8.75 -7.85
C VAL A 249 13.30 8.05 -9.05
N LYS A 250 14.37 8.62 -9.62
CA LYS A 250 15.10 8.00 -10.73
C LYS A 250 15.72 6.66 -10.33
N GLU A 251 16.40 6.60 -9.18
CA GLU A 251 16.98 5.34 -8.68
C GLU A 251 15.92 4.28 -8.40
N VAL A 252 14.70 4.67 -8.01
CA VAL A 252 13.58 3.71 -7.89
C VAL A 252 13.24 3.13 -9.25
N PHE A 253 13.08 3.96 -10.27
CA PHE A 253 12.76 3.52 -11.63
C PHE A 253 13.84 2.65 -12.27
N GLU A 254 15.12 2.89 -11.95
CA GLU A 254 16.24 2.06 -12.39
C GLU A 254 16.18 0.63 -11.82
N GLY A 255 15.52 0.43 -10.67
CA GLY A 255 15.33 -0.87 -10.02
C GLY A 255 14.05 -1.61 -10.41
N LEU A 256 13.17 -1.01 -11.22
CA LEU A 256 11.88 -1.62 -11.55
C LEU A 256 12.02 -2.70 -12.63
N VAL A 257 11.20 -3.75 -12.51
CA VAL A 257 11.07 -4.84 -13.47
C VAL A 257 9.68 -4.76 -14.12
N PHE A 258 9.56 -3.96 -15.17
CA PHE A 258 8.32 -3.81 -15.94
C PHE A 258 8.55 -3.57 -17.44
N ASP A 259 7.55 -3.91 -18.25
CA ASP A 259 7.55 -3.65 -19.68
C ASP A 259 7.15 -2.20 -19.96
N SER A 260 8.14 -1.33 -20.06
CA SER A 260 7.95 0.10 -20.33
C SER A 260 7.34 0.38 -21.70
N GLY A 261 7.59 -0.48 -22.70
CA GLY A 261 7.01 -0.36 -24.04
C GLY A 261 5.50 -0.60 -24.01
N ARG A 262 5.07 -1.68 -23.35
CA ARG A 262 3.64 -1.95 -23.15
C ARG A 262 2.97 -0.88 -22.30
N ALA A 263 3.63 -0.42 -21.22
CA ALA A 263 3.10 0.67 -20.38
C ALA A 263 2.85 1.95 -21.20
N TRP A 264 3.79 2.30 -22.09
CA TRP A 264 3.67 3.45 -22.97
C TRP A 264 2.48 3.32 -23.94
N GLU A 265 2.26 2.14 -24.53
CA GLU A 265 1.11 1.90 -25.41
C GLU A 265 -0.23 1.95 -24.68
N GLU A 266 -0.30 1.52 -23.41
CA GLU A 266 -1.51 1.69 -22.60
C GLU A 266 -1.75 3.16 -22.22
N LEU A 267 -0.69 3.94 -21.95
CA LEU A 267 -0.79 5.38 -21.67
C LEU A 267 -1.32 6.16 -22.88
N LYS A 268 -0.93 5.79 -24.10
CA LYS A 268 -1.46 6.43 -25.32
C LYS A 268 -2.97 6.31 -25.44
N LYS A 269 -3.54 5.18 -25.01
CA LYS A 269 -5.00 4.96 -25.02
C LYS A 269 -5.75 5.90 -24.09
N THR A 270 -5.06 6.51 -23.13
CA THR A 270 -5.62 7.46 -22.15
C THR A 270 -5.23 8.90 -22.43
N GLY A 271 -4.64 9.22 -23.60
CA GLY A 271 -4.14 10.55 -23.96
C GLY A 271 -5.12 11.71 -23.72
N GLU A 272 -6.40 11.53 -24.03
CA GLU A 272 -7.45 12.54 -23.86
C GLU A 272 -7.94 12.71 -22.41
N LYS A 273 -7.51 11.85 -21.48
CA LYS A 273 -7.91 11.93 -20.08
C LYS A 273 -7.18 13.08 -19.38
N PRO A 274 -7.85 13.79 -18.45
CA PRO A 274 -7.23 14.90 -17.73
C PRO A 274 -6.29 14.40 -16.63
N VAL A 275 -5.22 15.11 -16.36
CA VAL A 275 -4.35 14.92 -15.19
C VAL A 275 -4.08 16.28 -14.55
N LEU A 276 -3.96 16.28 -13.23
CA LEU A 276 -3.66 17.44 -12.42
C LEU A 276 -2.14 17.53 -12.21
N GLU A 277 -1.52 18.64 -12.64
CA GLU A 277 -0.19 19.01 -12.15
C GLU A 277 -0.29 19.43 -10.69
N VAL A 278 0.31 18.66 -9.78
CA VAL A 278 0.08 18.84 -8.35
C VAL A 278 0.74 20.11 -7.79
N GLU A 279 1.76 20.64 -8.47
CA GLU A 279 2.44 21.90 -8.12
C GLU A 279 1.62 23.13 -8.48
N THR A 280 1.00 23.13 -9.67
CA THR A 280 0.31 24.31 -10.22
C THR A 280 -1.20 24.25 -10.02
N GLY A 281 -1.75 23.07 -9.72
CA GLY A 281 -3.18 22.82 -9.66
C GLY A 281 -3.88 22.89 -11.03
N LYS A 282 -3.12 22.93 -12.13
CA LYS A 282 -3.67 23.01 -13.49
C LYS A 282 -3.98 21.61 -14.01
N GLU A 283 -5.14 21.46 -14.63
CA GLU A 283 -5.48 20.25 -15.38
C GLU A 283 -4.96 20.35 -16.82
N LYS A 284 -4.37 19.26 -17.30
CA LYS A 284 -3.87 19.07 -18.67
C LYS A 284 -4.26 17.70 -19.20
N LYS A 285 -4.19 17.50 -20.51
CA LYS A 285 -4.34 16.14 -21.07
C LYS A 285 -3.04 15.36 -20.94
N ILE A 286 -3.15 14.04 -20.84
CA ILE A 286 -1.97 13.15 -20.84
C ILE A 286 -1.15 13.34 -22.13
N SER A 287 -1.79 13.44 -23.29
CA SER A 287 -1.12 13.68 -24.58
C SER A 287 -0.30 14.98 -24.59
N GLU A 288 -0.78 16.03 -23.93
CA GLU A 288 -0.08 17.32 -23.84
C GLU A 288 1.19 17.23 -22.98
N ILE A 289 1.17 16.41 -21.92
CA ILE A 289 2.32 16.23 -21.02
C ILE A 289 3.38 15.35 -21.67
N PHE A 290 2.97 14.26 -22.32
CA PHE A 290 3.87 13.24 -22.83
C PHE A 290 4.19 13.37 -24.32
N GLY A 291 3.54 14.31 -25.04
CA GLY A 291 3.88 14.71 -26.40
C GLY A 291 3.53 13.68 -27.47
N PHE A 292 2.31 13.15 -27.47
CA PHE A 292 1.83 12.19 -28.48
C PHE A 292 0.38 12.43 -28.92
#